data_AF-A0A9X7BTV6-F1
#
_entry.id   AF-A0A9X7BTV6-F1
#
_cell.length_a   1.000
_cell.length_b   1.000
_cell.length_c   1.000
_cell.angle_alpha   90.00
_cell.angle_beta   90.00
_cell.angle_gamma   90.00
#
_symmetry.space_group_name_H-M   'P 1'
#
loop_
_entity.id
_entity.type
_entity.pdbx_description
1 polymer ?
#
loop_
_entity_poly.entity_id
_entity_poly.type
_entity_poly.pdbx_seq_one_letter_code
_entity_poly.pdbx_strand_id
1 'polypeptide(L)'
;MTVENKEMLYRIKAQKADNSISITATTSNDVSLEEAIDIATKEVLVSPAESYRNFIVEPICTKEDWKEGVVSFCPRCGANLKDSDIGKGGIFDCYDCSTTIEAHILGGHEHEEEDE
;
A
#
# COMPACT_ATOMS: atom_id res chain seq x y z
N MET A 1 -0.51 3.27 20.43
CA MET A 1 -0.72 2.11 19.55
C MET A 1 0.62 1.85 18.90
N THR A 2 1.35 0.85 19.40
CA THR A 2 2.61 0.40 18.81
C THR A 2 2.26 -0.34 17.53
N VAL A 3 2.61 0.25 16.38
CA VAL A 3 2.64 -0.49 15.11
C VAL A 3 3.62 -1.64 15.35
N GLU A 4 3.13 -2.87 15.45
CA GLU A 4 4.00 -4.04 15.54
C GLU A 4 4.98 -3.99 14.36
N ASN A 5 6.25 -4.29 14.60
CA ASN A 5 7.31 -4.39 13.58
C ASN A 5 7.03 -5.58 12.66
N LYS A 6 5.94 -5.51 11.90
CA LYS A 6 5.57 -6.47 10.88
C LYS A 6 6.14 -5.97 9.56
N GLU A 7 6.87 -6.83 8.87
CA GLU A 7 7.37 -6.53 7.54
C GLU A 7 6.17 -6.41 6.59
N MET A 8 6.11 -5.32 5.83
CA MET A 8 4.98 -5.00 4.95
C MET A 8 5.47 -4.29 3.69
N LEU A 9 4.64 -4.29 2.65
CA LEU A 9 4.73 -3.34 1.56
C LEU A 9 4.35 -1.95 2.08
N TYR A 10 5.13 -0.94 1.73
CA TYR A 10 4.88 0.45 2.09
C TYR A 10 4.68 1.30 0.85
N ARG A 11 3.75 2.26 0.94
CA ARG A 11 3.62 3.34 -0.03
C ARG A 11 4.33 4.58 0.48
N ILE A 12 5.13 5.18 -0.38
CA ILE A 12 5.87 6.41 -0.12
C ILE A 12 5.21 7.52 -0.95
N LYS A 13 4.77 8.58 -0.27
CA LYS A 13 4.17 9.76 -0.90
C LYS A 13 4.98 11.00 -0.56
N ALA A 14 5.35 11.79 -1.55
CA ALA A 14 6.08 13.04 -1.35
C ALA A 14 5.67 14.11 -2.35
N GLN A 15 5.86 15.37 -1.97
CA GLN A 15 5.61 16.52 -2.84
C GLN A 15 6.78 17.50 -2.78
N LYS A 16 7.21 18.00 -3.95
CA LYS A 16 8.23 19.04 -4.00
C LYS A 16 7.77 20.29 -3.26
N ALA A 17 8.71 21.02 -2.67
CA ALA A 17 8.40 22.19 -1.85
C ALA A 17 7.72 23.33 -2.62
N ASP A 18 7.95 23.39 -3.94
CA ASP A 18 7.35 24.32 -4.88
C ASP A 18 6.01 23.82 -5.48
N ASN A 19 5.50 22.68 -5.01
CA ASN A 19 4.29 22.01 -5.49
C ASN A 19 4.31 21.59 -6.98
N SER A 20 5.47 21.62 -7.64
CA SER A 20 5.58 21.30 -9.07
C SER A 20 5.40 19.82 -9.38
N ILE A 21 5.75 18.94 -8.43
CA ILE A 21 5.78 17.49 -8.61
C ILE A 21 5.22 16.78 -7.38
N SER A 22 4.39 15.77 -7.61
CA SER A 22 3.96 14.78 -6.64
C SER A 22 4.53 13.41 -7.02
N ILE A 23 5.02 12.66 -6.04
CA ILE A 23 5.63 11.34 -6.20
C ILE A 23 4.88 10.33 -5.34
N THR A 24 4.54 9.20 -5.94
CA THR A 24 4.01 8.02 -5.26
C THR A 24 4.84 6.82 -5.69
N ALA A 25 5.42 6.11 -4.73
CA ALA A 25 6.19 4.88 -4.94
C ALA A 25 5.73 3.79 -3.97
N THR A 26 5.99 2.53 -4.31
CA THR A 26 5.65 1.37 -3.46
C THR A 26 6.90 0.49 -3.34
N THR A 27 7.20 -0.02 -2.14
CA THR A 27 8.30 -0.98 -1.95
C THR A 27 8.00 -2.28 -2.72
N SER A 28 9.05 -2.95 -3.21
CA SER A 28 8.90 -4.18 -4.01
C SER A 28 8.84 -5.45 -3.16
N ASN A 29 9.22 -5.37 -1.89
CA ASN A 29 9.23 -6.46 -0.92
C ASN A 29 8.71 -5.96 0.43
N ASP A 30 8.32 -6.92 1.27
CA ASP A 30 8.03 -6.65 2.67
C ASP A 30 9.31 -6.18 3.36
N VAL A 31 9.20 -5.05 4.05
CA VAL A 31 10.31 -4.41 4.78
C VAL A 31 9.80 -3.89 6.11
N SER A 32 10.68 -3.57 7.05
CA SER A 32 10.31 -2.82 8.25
C SER A 32 9.99 -1.35 7.93
N LEU A 33 9.33 -0.64 8.86
CA LEU A 33 9.08 0.80 8.71
C LEU A 33 10.40 1.60 8.59
N GLU A 34 11.43 1.23 9.36
CA GLU A 34 12.73 1.91 9.32
C GLU A 34 13.39 1.75 7.94
N GLU A 35 13.35 0.54 7.37
CA GLU A 35 13.85 0.28 6.03
C GLU A 35 13.02 1.00 4.95
N ALA A 36 11.70 1.07 5.10
CA ALA A 36 10.86 1.83 4.17
C ALA A 36 11.20 3.34 4.18
N ILE A 37 11.52 3.91 5.34
CA ILE A 37 12.01 5.28 5.47
C ILE A 37 13.39 5.43 4.81
N ASP A 38 14.26 4.44 4.96
CA ASP A 38 15.59 4.43 4.33
C ASP A 38 15.49 4.41 2.81
N ILE A 39 14.65 3.53 2.24
CA ILE A 39 14.33 3.47 0.80
C ILE A 39 13.75 4.80 0.33
N ALA A 40 12.82 5.39 1.07
CA ALA A 40 12.23 6.67 0.71
C ALA A 40 13.30 7.76 0.56
N THR A 41 14.22 7.86 1.51
CA THR A 41 15.23 8.92 1.53
C THR A 41 16.39 8.69 0.56
N LYS A 42 16.82 7.43 0.38
CA LYS A 42 18.01 7.10 -0.42
C LYS A 42 17.70 6.79 -1.88
N GLU A 43 16.54 6.21 -2.16
CA GLU A 43 16.22 5.66 -3.49
C GLU A 43 15.08 6.39 -4.19
N VAL A 44 14.07 6.87 -3.45
CA VAL A 44 12.91 7.56 -4.04
C VAL A 44 13.15 9.06 -4.12
N LEU A 45 13.60 9.67 -3.03
CA LEU A 45 13.76 11.12 -2.89
C LEU A 45 15.21 11.55 -3.18
N VAL A 46 15.81 11.06 -4.26
CA VAL A 46 17.25 11.22 -4.59
C VAL A 46 17.69 12.66 -4.94
N SER A 47 16.78 13.64 -4.88
CA SER A 47 17.12 15.07 -4.96
C SER A 47 17.49 15.59 -3.57
N PRO A 48 18.30 16.66 -3.43
CA PRO A 48 18.64 17.18 -2.11
C PRO A 48 17.38 17.32 -1.25
N ALA A 49 17.41 16.82 -0.01
CA ALA A 49 16.22 16.63 0.84
C ALA A 49 15.37 17.92 0.99
N GLU A 50 15.99 19.09 0.84
CA GLU A 50 15.36 20.41 0.80
C GLU A 50 14.40 20.63 -0.39
N SER A 51 14.42 19.75 -1.39
CA SER A 51 13.53 19.79 -2.55
C SER A 51 12.11 19.37 -2.24
N TYR A 52 11.88 18.65 -1.13
CA TYR A 52 10.58 18.08 -0.76
C TYR A 52 10.09 18.70 0.55
N ARG A 53 8.80 19.03 0.62
CA ARG A 53 8.19 19.68 1.79
C ARG A 53 8.15 18.75 3.00
N ASN A 54 7.68 17.53 2.77
CA ASN A 54 7.56 16.40 3.70
C ASN A 54 7.31 15.13 2.85
N PHE A 55 7.55 13.95 3.43
CA PHE A 55 7.12 12.67 2.86
C PHE A 55 6.39 11.84 3.90
N ILE A 56 5.57 10.91 3.42
CA ILE A 56 4.77 9.99 4.22
C ILE A 56 5.11 8.57 3.79
N VAL A 57 5.23 7.68 4.76
CA VAL A 57 5.39 6.23 4.55
C VAL A 57 4.17 5.57 5.20
N GLU A 58 3.33 4.92 4.40
CA GLU A 58 2.10 4.26 4.85
C GLU A 58 2.19 2.74 4.60
N PRO A 59 1.92 1.88 5.61
CA PRO A 59 1.85 0.44 5.38
C PRO A 59 0.63 0.11 4.51
N ILE A 60 0.79 -0.85 3.59
CA ILE A 60 -0.28 -1.31 2.68
C ILE A 60 -0.79 -2.69 3.14
N CYS A 61 -0.01 -3.73 2.88
CA CYS A 61 -0.28 -5.14 3.21
C CYS A 61 1.02 -5.93 3.09
N THR A 62 1.01 -7.24 3.37
CA THR A 62 2.16 -8.09 3.06
C THR A 62 2.23 -8.40 1.56
N LYS A 63 3.38 -8.86 1.08
CA LYS A 63 3.59 -9.29 -0.30
C LYS A 63 2.76 -10.52 -0.64
N GLU A 64 2.51 -11.38 0.34
CA GLU A 64 1.64 -12.55 0.21
C GLU A 64 0.20 -12.12 -0.04
N ASP A 65 -0.36 -11.23 0.80
CA ASP A 65 -1.70 -10.66 0.60
C ASP A 65 -1.81 -10.01 -0.79
N TRP A 66 -0.79 -9.26 -1.20
CA TRP A 66 -0.75 -8.63 -2.52
C TRP A 66 -0.77 -9.65 -3.66
N LYS A 67 -0.02 -10.75 -3.53
CA LYS A 67 0.07 -11.81 -4.54
C LYS A 67 -1.23 -12.60 -4.66
N GLU A 68 -1.90 -12.85 -3.53
CA GLU A 68 -3.21 -13.51 -3.48
C GLU A 68 -4.36 -12.60 -3.97
N GLY A 69 -4.05 -11.39 -4.45
CA GLY A 69 -5.03 -10.45 -5.01
C GLY A 69 -5.95 -9.85 -3.95
N VAL A 70 -5.55 -9.90 -2.67
CA VAL A 70 -6.29 -9.32 -1.56
C VAL A 70 -6.30 -7.80 -1.74
N VAL A 71 -7.46 -7.26 -2.12
CA VAL A 71 -7.64 -5.81 -2.18
C VAL A 71 -7.64 -5.28 -0.75
N SER A 72 -6.59 -4.54 -0.41
CA SER A 72 -6.38 -3.96 0.91
C SER A 72 -6.37 -2.43 0.89
N PHE A 73 -6.54 -1.80 -0.28
CA PHE A 73 -6.54 -0.36 -0.45
C PHE A 73 -7.46 0.11 -1.57
N CYS A 74 -7.88 1.38 -1.47
CA CYS A 74 -8.61 2.10 -2.50
C CYS A 74 -7.68 2.43 -3.69
N PRO A 75 -7.98 1.99 -4.93
CA PRO A 75 -7.15 2.30 -6.08
C PRO A 75 -7.18 3.78 -6.48
N ARG A 76 -8.16 4.57 -5.97
CA ARG A 76 -8.31 6.00 -6.28
C ARG A 76 -7.47 6.89 -5.36
N CYS A 77 -7.66 6.79 -4.05
CA CYS A 77 -6.97 7.67 -3.08
C CYS A 77 -5.81 6.99 -2.36
N GLY A 78 -5.70 5.67 -2.48
CA GLY A 78 -4.68 4.87 -1.80
C GLY A 78 -4.99 4.58 -0.32
N ALA A 79 -6.08 5.10 0.25
CA ALA A 79 -6.46 4.76 1.63
C ALA A 79 -6.64 3.24 1.77
N ASN A 80 -6.12 2.65 2.83
CA ASN A 80 -6.36 1.23 3.13
C ASN A 80 -7.85 0.96 3.28
N LEU A 81 -8.31 -0.27 3.06
CA LEU A 81 -9.67 -0.67 3.41
C LEU A 81 -9.78 -0.88 4.91
N LYS A 82 -11.01 -0.93 5.42
CA LYS A 82 -11.24 -1.39 6.79
C LYS A 82 -10.91 -2.88 6.86
N ASP A 83 -10.44 -3.35 8.02
CA ASP A 83 -10.14 -4.77 8.25
C ASP A 83 -11.28 -5.70 7.83
N SER A 84 -12.53 -5.26 8.03
CA SER A 84 -13.73 -6.00 7.63
C SER A 84 -13.91 -6.18 6.12
N ASP A 85 -13.22 -5.38 5.31
CA ASP A 85 -13.38 -5.30 3.85
C ASP A 85 -12.11 -5.71 3.09
N ILE A 86 -11.03 -6.05 3.79
CA ILE A 86 -9.80 -6.60 3.21
C ILE A 86 -10.13 -7.92 2.52
N GLY A 87 -9.65 -8.08 1.27
CA GLY A 87 -9.81 -9.33 0.51
C GLY A 87 -11.21 -9.59 -0.03
N LYS A 88 -12.16 -8.65 0.15
CA LYS A 88 -13.47 -8.76 -0.49
C LYS A 88 -13.37 -8.39 -1.97
N GLY A 89 -13.76 -9.33 -2.82
CA GLY A 89 -14.18 -9.03 -4.20
C GLY A 89 -15.58 -8.41 -4.20
N GLY A 90 -15.92 -7.69 -5.27
CA GLY A 90 -17.22 -7.05 -5.46
C GLY A 90 -17.20 -5.53 -5.31
N ILE A 91 -18.37 -4.94 -5.08
CA ILE A 91 -18.57 -3.49 -5.04
C ILE A 91 -18.53 -3.00 -3.59
N PHE A 92 -17.65 -2.04 -3.29
CA PHE A 92 -17.57 -1.39 -1.98
C PHE A 92 -17.23 0.10 -2.07
N ASP A 93 -17.58 0.87 -1.04
CA ASP A 93 -17.27 2.29 -0.96
C ASP A 93 -16.00 2.54 -0.13
N CYS A 94 -15.06 3.32 -0.67
CA CYS A 94 -13.91 3.78 0.08
C CYS A 94 -14.35 4.75 1.20
N TYR A 95 -13.99 4.45 2.45
CA TYR A 95 -14.38 5.30 3.58
C TYR A 95 -13.73 6.70 3.55
N ASP A 96 -12.60 6.83 2.86
CA ASP A 96 -11.81 8.07 2.85
C ASP A 96 -12.28 9.01 1.73
N CYS A 97 -12.29 8.54 0.48
CA CYS A 97 -12.66 9.38 -0.66
C CYS A 97 -14.11 9.19 -1.14
N SER A 98 -14.90 8.34 -0.48
CA SER A 98 -16.30 8.03 -0.82
C SER A 98 -16.52 7.55 -2.25
N THR A 99 -15.47 7.09 -2.94
CA THR A 99 -15.60 6.51 -4.28
C THR A 99 -16.07 5.06 -4.15
N THR A 100 -17.01 4.66 -4.99
CA THR A 100 -17.39 3.27 -5.19
C THR A 100 -16.32 2.57 -6.04
N ILE A 101 -15.88 1.41 -5.60
CA ILE A 101 -14.85 0.57 -6.23
C ILE A 101 -15.50 -0.77 -6.55
N GLU A 102 -15.31 -1.23 -7.79
CA GLU A 102 -15.62 -2.59 -8.20
C GLU A 102 -14.30 -3.37 -8.27
N ALA A 103 -14.07 -4.24 -7.30
CA ALA A 103 -12.88 -5.07 -7.21
C ALA A 103 -13.14 -6.46 -7.79
N HIS A 104 -12.41 -6.82 -8.84
CA HIS A 104 -12.38 -8.19 -9.34
C HIS A 104 -11.11 -8.87 -8.83
N ILE A 105 -11.24 -9.69 -7.80
CA ILE A 105 -10.17 -10.53 -7.28
C ILE A 105 -10.18 -11.81 -8.10
N LEU A 106 -9.10 -12.08 -8.83
CA LEU A 106 -8.86 -13.40 -9.40
C LEU A 106 -8.50 -14.30 -8.22
N GLY A 107 -9.51 -14.98 -7.65
CA GLY A 107 -9.28 -15.94 -6.58
C GLY A 107 -8.25 -16.96 -7.04
N GLY A 108 -7.14 -17.07 -6.31
CA GLY A 108 -6.34 -18.29 -6.35
C GLY A 108 -7.27 -19.41 -5.96
N HIS A 109 -7.57 -20.31 -6.90
CA HIS A 109 -8.20 -21.57 -6.57
C HIS A 109 -7.34 -22.23 -5.49
N GLU A 110 -7.88 -22.35 -4.29
CA GLU A 110 -7.44 -23.37 -3.36
C GLU A 110 -7.48 -24.68 -4.14
N HIS A 111 -6.31 -25.33 -4.27
CA HIS A 111 -6.27 -26.73 -4.64
C HIS A 111 -6.96 -27.44 -3.48
N GLU A 112 -8.23 -27.79 -3.65
CA GLU A 112 -8.88 -28.83 -2.87
C GLU A 112 -8.11 -30.13 -3.18
N GLU A 113 -7.08 -30.44 -2.38
CA GLU A 113 -6.64 -31.82 -2.20
C GLU A 113 -7.76 -32.50 -1.39
N GLU A 114 -8.81 -32.94 -2.09
CA GLU A 114 -9.62 -34.06 -1.63
C GLU A 114 -8.75 -35.32 -1.72
N ASP A 115 -8.07 -35.65 -0.62
CA ASP A 115 -7.46 -36.96 -0.41
C ASP A 115 -8.57 -38.03 -0.47
N GLU A 116 -8.50 -38.92 -1.47
CA GLU A 116 -9.23 -40.20 -1.55
C GLU A 116 -8.74 -41.23 -0.51
#